data_AF-A0A291THV5-F1
#
_entry.id   AF-A0A291THV5-F1
#
_cell.length_a   1.000
_cell.length_b   1.000
_cell.length_c   1.000
_cell.angle_alpha   90.00
_cell.angle_beta   90.00
_cell.angle_gamma   90.00
#
_symmetry.space_group_name_H-M   'P 1'
#
loop_
_entity.id
_entity.type
_entity.pdbx_description
1 polymer ?
#
loop_
_entity_poly.entity_id
_entity_poly.type
_entity_poly.pdbx_seq_one_letter_code
_entity_poly.pdbx_strand_id
1 'polypeptide(L)'
;MDDWLRSAPASLQAVRELRHRLAQGLSLFQVSQQEQANWLLCFSELATNIVRHAMPPATQLWLTLKQDEQGLILLLEDDGGPQPTLSAMPLPDELQEGGYGLALVHQLFAEVRFAREGERNRVTLRPHAVIKALPVIAVIDDDKVMRALLTAYLQEHYRVESYADPDAALQVLGRQPPAIVLSDIEMEGIDGFALRQQLMKDPKMKGVPFIFLTGHQDQWTQSRAGALGIDDFLVKPITKQDLLMAVSRVLQRSLQLKSQWGEQLDQRMTSALRPLLPATSINGYPLALQTRAATVGGGDFLLVKDRVLWLGDVMGHDAEAKFFAHAYAGYLRGLLTAHDLERAPARLLTILSNAVHSDPLLGATLLTTLCIELGDEGRVQWASAGHPAPWLIGPGSVRQVGVTGPLPGLRPDPHFVTNQRQLKPGERLLFWTDGLLDSRDATERQQWEDQLRTLCLTPEPSLERLAQRIANWFDERAEGAALDDMTLLLLAYPAA
;
A
#
# COMPACT_ATOMS: atom_id res chain seq x y z
N MET A 1 8.08 -21.01 -19.29
CA MET A 1 7.22 -20.96 -18.10
C MET A 1 6.77 -22.37 -17.87
N ASP A 2 7.24 -22.99 -16.80
CA ASP A 2 6.88 -24.37 -16.51
C ASP A 2 5.53 -24.37 -15.77
N ASP A 3 4.50 -24.89 -16.42
CA ASP A 3 3.19 -25.09 -15.81
C ASP A 3 3.28 -26.29 -14.86
N TRP A 4 2.95 -26.07 -13.59
CA TRP A 4 2.80 -27.15 -12.63
C TRP A 4 1.37 -27.65 -12.67
N LEU A 5 1.14 -28.79 -13.34
CA LEU A 5 -0.19 -29.40 -13.51
C LEU A 5 -0.32 -30.70 -12.72
N ARG A 6 -1.42 -30.85 -11.96
CA ARG A 6 -1.81 -32.11 -11.32
C ARG A 6 -3.30 -32.34 -11.50
N SER A 7 -3.72 -33.60 -11.58
CA SER A 7 -5.13 -33.98 -11.61
C SER A 7 -5.42 -35.11 -10.63
N ALA A 8 -6.66 -35.18 -10.16
CA ALA A 8 -7.13 -36.27 -9.31
C ALA A 8 -8.66 -36.42 -9.42
N PRO A 9 -9.20 -37.62 -9.12
CA PRO A 9 -10.66 -37.81 -9.04
C PRO A 9 -11.30 -36.83 -8.06
N ALA A 10 -12.50 -36.33 -8.37
CA ALA A 10 -13.23 -35.41 -7.51
C ALA A 10 -13.77 -36.12 -6.26
N SER A 11 -12.94 -36.22 -5.22
CA SER A 11 -13.27 -36.82 -3.92
C SER A 11 -12.58 -36.08 -2.79
N LEU A 12 -13.16 -36.12 -1.58
CA LEU A 12 -12.58 -35.43 -0.41
C LEU A 12 -11.18 -35.97 -0.03
N GLN A 13 -10.91 -37.25 -0.30
CA GLN A 13 -9.59 -37.84 -0.12
C GLN A 13 -8.58 -37.26 -1.10
N ALA A 14 -8.96 -37.14 -2.38
CA ALA A 14 -8.12 -36.56 -3.42
C ALA A 14 -7.89 -35.05 -3.21
N VAL A 15 -8.83 -34.31 -2.61
CA VAL A 15 -8.60 -32.91 -2.23
C VAL A 15 -7.44 -32.77 -1.26
N ARG A 16 -7.31 -33.66 -0.26
CA ARG A 16 -6.16 -33.66 0.67
C ARG A 16 -4.84 -33.93 -0.05
N GLU A 17 -4.86 -34.83 -1.02
CA GLU A 17 -3.68 -35.15 -1.82
C GLU A 17 -3.28 -33.99 -2.73
N LEU A 18 -4.23 -33.39 -3.44
CA LEU A 18 -4.01 -32.21 -4.27
C LEU A 18 -3.54 -31.01 -3.44
N ARG A 19 -4.05 -30.84 -2.21
CA ARG A 19 -3.57 -29.82 -1.27
C ARG A 19 -2.10 -30.03 -0.92
N HIS A 20 -1.71 -31.27 -0.62
CA HIS A 20 -0.31 -31.57 -0.32
C HIS A 20 0.59 -31.33 -1.53
N ARG A 21 0.13 -31.71 -2.73
CA ARG A 21 0.83 -31.44 -3.98
C ARG A 21 0.93 -29.94 -4.26
N LEU A 22 -0.14 -29.17 -4.02
CA LEU A 22 -0.13 -27.72 -4.16
C LEU A 22 0.90 -27.07 -3.26
N ALA A 23 1.05 -27.54 -2.01
CA ALA A 23 2.08 -27.04 -1.10
C ALA A 23 3.50 -27.22 -1.68
N GLN A 24 3.75 -28.37 -2.32
CA GLN A 24 5.00 -28.63 -3.03
C GLN A 24 5.16 -27.70 -4.24
N GLY A 25 4.10 -27.51 -5.03
CA GLY A 25 4.07 -26.55 -6.14
C GLY A 25 4.41 -25.14 -5.70
N LEU A 26 3.70 -24.60 -4.70
CA LEU A 26 3.94 -23.27 -4.15
C LEU A 26 5.36 -23.11 -3.58
N SER A 27 5.93 -24.19 -3.03
CA SER A 27 7.31 -24.21 -2.57
C SER A 27 8.32 -24.11 -3.73
N LEU A 28 8.04 -24.75 -4.87
CA LEU A 28 8.86 -24.61 -6.09
C LEU A 28 8.85 -23.16 -6.61
N PHE A 29 7.72 -22.46 -6.44
CA PHE A 29 7.57 -21.05 -6.79
C PHE A 29 7.95 -20.08 -5.65
N GLN A 30 8.55 -20.57 -4.56
CA GLN A 30 9.04 -19.78 -3.42
C GLN A 30 8.03 -18.87 -2.74
N VAL A 31 6.75 -19.26 -2.74
CA VAL A 31 5.72 -18.54 -2.00
C VAL A 31 6.05 -18.58 -0.50
N SER A 32 5.91 -17.46 0.22
CA SER A 32 6.21 -17.39 1.65
C SER A 32 5.33 -18.35 2.47
N GLN A 33 5.77 -18.82 3.65
CA GLN A 33 4.95 -19.77 4.44
C GLN A 33 3.58 -19.22 4.83
N GLN A 34 3.49 -17.91 5.12
CA GLN A 34 2.23 -17.25 5.44
C GLN A 34 1.30 -17.18 4.22
N GLU A 35 1.83 -16.86 3.04
CA GLU A 35 1.04 -16.91 1.82
C GLU A 35 0.67 -18.35 1.45
N GLN A 36 1.59 -19.31 1.54
CA GLN A 36 1.28 -20.73 1.29
C GLN A 36 0.07 -21.19 2.12
N ALA A 37 -0.02 -20.79 3.39
CA ALA A 37 -1.17 -21.09 4.22
C ALA A 37 -2.48 -20.56 3.62
N ASN A 38 -2.49 -19.32 3.12
CA ASN A 38 -3.65 -18.69 2.46
C ASN A 38 -4.04 -19.43 1.17
N TRP A 39 -3.08 -19.77 0.31
CA TRP A 39 -3.34 -20.52 -0.92
C TRP A 39 -3.90 -21.91 -0.65
N LEU A 40 -3.35 -22.63 0.33
CA LEU A 40 -3.80 -23.97 0.70
C LEU A 40 -5.18 -23.95 1.35
N LEU A 41 -5.50 -22.91 2.11
CA LEU A 41 -6.80 -22.72 2.74
C LEU A 41 -7.87 -22.47 1.67
N CYS A 42 -7.68 -21.49 0.78
CA CYS A 42 -8.62 -21.18 -0.30
C CYS A 42 -8.82 -22.35 -1.27
N PHE A 43 -7.74 -23.04 -1.64
CA PHE A 43 -7.84 -24.26 -2.45
C PHE A 43 -8.71 -25.33 -1.76
N SER A 44 -8.51 -25.54 -0.47
CA SER A 44 -9.24 -26.58 0.28
C SER A 44 -10.73 -26.29 0.34
N GLU A 45 -11.11 -25.04 0.57
CA GLU A 45 -12.51 -24.60 0.56
C GLU A 45 -13.13 -24.79 -0.82
N LEU A 46 -12.54 -24.20 -1.86
CA LEU A 46 -13.07 -24.29 -3.23
C LEU A 46 -13.19 -25.73 -3.70
N ALA A 47 -12.13 -26.53 -3.60
CA ALA A 47 -12.14 -27.91 -4.07
C ALA A 47 -13.12 -28.79 -3.29
N THR A 48 -13.29 -28.54 -1.98
CA THR A 48 -14.29 -29.24 -1.16
C THR A 48 -15.71 -28.89 -1.61
N ASN A 49 -15.95 -27.63 -1.96
CA ASN A 49 -17.26 -27.19 -2.44
C ASN A 49 -17.63 -27.83 -3.77
N ILE A 50 -16.68 -27.89 -4.70
CA ILE A 50 -16.86 -28.55 -6.00
C ILE A 50 -17.27 -30.01 -5.80
N VAL A 51 -16.54 -30.74 -4.96
CA VAL A 51 -16.80 -32.17 -4.69
C VAL A 51 -18.16 -32.39 -4.03
N ARG A 52 -18.61 -31.47 -3.16
CA ARG A 52 -19.84 -31.66 -2.37
C ARG A 52 -21.10 -31.14 -3.05
N HIS A 53 -20.98 -30.15 -3.92
CA HIS A 53 -22.14 -29.35 -4.35
C HIS A 53 -22.27 -29.17 -5.87
N ALA A 54 -21.31 -29.62 -6.68
CA ALA A 54 -21.45 -29.58 -8.14
C ALA A 54 -22.62 -30.48 -8.61
N MET A 55 -23.47 -29.94 -9.50
CA MET A 55 -24.62 -30.66 -10.06
C MET A 55 -24.73 -30.43 -11.57
N PRO A 56 -24.44 -31.44 -12.43
CA PRO A 56 -24.00 -32.80 -12.08
C PRO A 56 -22.68 -32.87 -11.29
N PRO A 57 -22.45 -33.94 -10.50
CA PRO A 57 -21.22 -34.10 -9.73
C PRO A 57 -19.98 -34.08 -10.63
N ALA A 58 -18.94 -33.36 -10.20
CA ALA A 58 -17.63 -33.45 -10.83
C ALA A 58 -17.07 -34.88 -10.67
N THR A 59 -16.37 -35.36 -11.68
CA THR A 59 -15.64 -36.64 -11.64
C THR A 59 -14.13 -36.43 -11.54
N GLN A 60 -13.63 -35.29 -12.00
CA GLN A 60 -12.21 -34.94 -12.00
C GLN A 60 -11.97 -33.49 -11.56
N LEU A 61 -10.83 -33.29 -10.92
CA LEU A 61 -10.26 -31.98 -10.61
C LEU A 61 -8.90 -31.83 -11.30
N TRP A 62 -8.65 -30.68 -11.90
CA TRP A 62 -7.35 -30.27 -12.40
C TRP A 62 -6.86 -29.05 -11.65
N LEU A 63 -5.61 -29.08 -11.24
CA LEU A 63 -4.94 -28.00 -10.53
C LEU A 63 -3.72 -27.59 -11.32
N THR A 64 -3.70 -26.34 -11.77
CA THR A 64 -2.56 -25.74 -12.46
C THR A 64 -2.05 -24.56 -11.66
N LEU A 65 -0.75 -24.53 -11.41
CA LEU A 65 -0.06 -23.35 -10.89
C LEU A 65 0.85 -22.83 -12.01
N LYS A 66 0.61 -21.59 -12.42
CA LYS A 66 1.36 -20.93 -13.50
C LYS A 66 1.86 -19.57 -13.04
N GLN A 67 2.89 -19.06 -13.69
CA GLN A 67 3.44 -17.73 -13.44
C GLN A 67 3.46 -16.94 -14.75
N ASP A 68 2.90 -15.73 -14.74
CA ASP A 68 2.98 -14.77 -15.82
C ASP A 68 3.68 -13.47 -15.39
N GLU A 69 3.64 -12.43 -16.23
CA GLU A 69 4.23 -11.12 -15.94
C GLU A 69 3.61 -10.42 -14.71
N GLN A 70 2.40 -10.79 -14.33
CA GLN A 70 1.64 -10.22 -13.21
C GLN A 70 1.77 -11.06 -11.92
N GLY A 71 2.41 -12.24 -11.98
CA GLY A 71 2.70 -13.08 -10.83
C GLY A 71 2.15 -14.50 -10.97
N LEU A 72 1.94 -15.17 -9.82
CA LEU A 72 1.40 -16.52 -9.78
C LEU A 72 -0.11 -16.55 -9.88
N ILE A 73 -0.61 -17.60 -10.55
CA ILE A 73 -2.02 -17.85 -10.77
C ILE A 73 -2.33 -19.31 -10.43
N LEU A 74 -3.34 -19.54 -9.60
CA LEU A 74 -3.95 -20.86 -9.44
C LEU A 74 -5.08 -21.00 -10.44
N LEU A 75 -5.12 -22.11 -11.17
CA LEU A 75 -6.28 -22.56 -11.91
C LEU A 75 -6.77 -23.85 -11.27
N LEU A 76 -8.00 -23.85 -10.78
CA LEU A 76 -8.72 -25.05 -10.35
C LEU A 76 -9.85 -25.30 -11.34
N GLU A 77 -9.83 -26.45 -12.01
CA GLU A 77 -10.85 -26.84 -12.99
C GLU A 77 -11.54 -28.14 -12.60
N ASP A 78 -12.77 -28.31 -13.06
CA ASP A 78 -13.56 -29.53 -12.91
C ASP A 78 -14.52 -29.75 -14.10
N ASP A 79 -15.00 -30.98 -14.24
CA ASP A 79 -15.95 -31.42 -15.26
C ASP A 79 -17.39 -31.55 -14.74
N GLY A 80 -17.69 -30.96 -13.59
CA GLY A 80 -19.02 -30.96 -13.01
C GLY A 80 -20.00 -30.03 -13.74
N GLY A 81 -21.21 -29.96 -13.22
CA GLY A 81 -22.19 -28.99 -13.64
C GLY A 81 -21.73 -27.55 -13.44
N PRO A 82 -22.36 -26.58 -14.12
CA PRO A 82 -22.00 -25.18 -13.99
C PRO A 82 -22.05 -24.80 -12.50
N GLN A 83 -21.14 -23.90 -12.08
CA GLN A 83 -21.01 -23.44 -10.68
C GLN A 83 -21.63 -22.04 -10.45
N PRO A 84 -22.92 -21.79 -10.80
CA PRO A 84 -23.52 -20.50 -10.52
C PRO A 84 -23.60 -20.26 -9.00
N THR A 85 -23.59 -21.29 -8.16
CA THR A 85 -23.66 -21.13 -6.69
C THR A 85 -22.40 -20.50 -6.08
N LEU A 86 -21.21 -20.77 -6.61
CA LEU A 86 -19.96 -20.19 -6.09
C LEU A 86 -19.71 -18.76 -6.59
N SER A 87 -20.34 -18.37 -7.70
CA SER A 87 -20.22 -17.06 -8.32
C SER A 87 -21.40 -16.11 -8.06
N ALA A 88 -22.58 -16.65 -7.72
CA ALA A 88 -23.81 -15.89 -7.47
C ALA A 88 -24.16 -15.76 -5.98
N MET A 89 -23.34 -16.30 -5.08
CA MET A 89 -23.50 -16.03 -3.66
C MET A 89 -22.95 -14.63 -3.35
N PRO A 90 -23.77 -13.70 -2.82
CA PRO A 90 -23.25 -12.44 -2.32
C PRO A 90 -22.22 -12.75 -1.24
N LEU A 91 -21.06 -12.08 -1.32
CA LEU A 91 -20.01 -12.23 -0.34
C LEU A 91 -20.55 -11.70 1.00
N PRO A 92 -20.57 -12.51 2.07
CA PRO A 92 -20.93 -11.99 3.38
C PRO A 92 -19.87 -10.97 3.85
N ASP A 93 -20.33 -9.86 4.45
CA ASP A 93 -19.46 -8.79 4.95
C ASP A 93 -18.53 -9.26 6.09
N GLU A 94 -18.98 -10.24 6.89
CA GLU A 94 -18.21 -10.86 7.97
C GLU A 94 -17.78 -12.31 7.61
N LEU A 95 -16.68 -12.79 8.20
CA LEU A 95 -16.27 -14.20 8.14
C LEU A 95 -17.29 -15.09 8.89
N GLN A 96 -18.33 -15.55 8.19
CA GLN A 96 -19.37 -16.41 8.76
C GLN A 96 -19.02 -17.90 8.66
N GLU A 97 -19.33 -18.67 9.71
CA GLU A 97 -19.39 -20.14 9.66
C GLU A 97 -20.61 -20.58 8.83
N GLY A 98 -20.46 -20.57 7.51
CA GLY A 98 -21.51 -20.94 6.55
C GLY A 98 -21.59 -19.99 5.37
N GLY A 99 -20.93 -20.33 4.27
CA GLY A 99 -20.86 -19.48 3.07
C GLY A 99 -19.89 -20.00 2.02
N TYR A 100 -19.61 -21.30 2.01
CA TYR A 100 -18.67 -21.96 1.10
C TYR A 100 -17.24 -21.37 1.14
N GLY A 101 -16.88 -20.60 2.17
CA GLY A 101 -15.58 -19.95 2.29
C GLY A 101 -15.30 -18.88 1.21
N LEU A 102 -16.31 -18.39 0.50
CA LEU A 102 -16.12 -17.44 -0.61
C LEU A 102 -15.60 -16.08 -0.15
N ALA A 103 -16.12 -15.53 0.96
CA ALA A 103 -15.61 -14.29 1.57
C ALA A 103 -14.12 -14.40 1.88
N LEU A 104 -13.69 -15.52 2.45
CA LEU A 104 -12.28 -15.82 2.73
C LEU A 104 -11.44 -15.86 1.44
N VAL A 105 -11.94 -16.47 0.36
CA VAL A 105 -11.24 -16.53 -0.93
C VAL A 105 -11.07 -15.14 -1.53
N HIS A 106 -12.12 -14.31 -1.52
CA HIS A 106 -12.08 -12.94 -2.04
C HIS A 106 -11.28 -11.98 -1.15
N GLN A 107 -11.22 -12.19 0.16
CA GLN A 107 -10.37 -11.42 1.07
C GLN A 107 -8.88 -11.70 0.83
N LEU A 108 -8.52 -12.96 0.57
CA LEU A 108 -7.13 -13.37 0.44
C LEU A 108 -6.56 -13.16 -0.98
N PHE A 109 -7.39 -13.08 -2.02
CA PHE A 109 -6.98 -12.99 -3.43
C PHE A 109 -7.60 -11.77 -4.14
N ALA A 110 -6.78 -11.00 -4.86
CA ALA A 110 -7.20 -9.80 -5.57
C ALA A 110 -8.09 -10.09 -6.77
N GLU A 111 -7.86 -11.23 -7.42
CA GLU A 111 -8.68 -11.67 -8.54
C GLU A 111 -9.16 -13.08 -8.29
N VAL A 112 -10.48 -13.23 -8.25
CA VAL A 112 -11.18 -14.51 -8.19
C VAL A 112 -12.16 -14.53 -9.35
N ARG A 113 -11.89 -15.34 -10.38
CA ARG A 113 -12.75 -15.45 -11.56
C ARG A 113 -13.28 -16.85 -11.71
N PHE A 114 -14.59 -16.95 -11.84
CA PHE A 114 -15.31 -18.17 -12.19
C PHE A 114 -15.72 -18.09 -13.66
N ALA A 115 -15.30 -19.06 -14.46
CA ALA A 115 -15.65 -19.14 -15.86
C ALA A 115 -16.00 -20.59 -16.24
N ARG A 116 -16.82 -20.76 -17.27
CA ARG A 116 -17.01 -22.06 -17.92
C ARG A 116 -16.35 -22.00 -19.30
N GLU A 117 -15.32 -22.83 -19.51
CA GLU A 117 -14.60 -22.95 -20.77
C GLU A 117 -14.90 -24.33 -21.38
N GLY A 118 -15.82 -24.36 -22.35
CA GLY A 118 -16.32 -25.61 -22.93
C GLY A 118 -17.07 -26.46 -21.89
N GLU A 119 -16.60 -27.69 -21.68
CA GLU A 119 -17.18 -28.64 -20.71
C GLU A 119 -16.55 -28.56 -19.31
N ARG A 120 -15.66 -27.58 -19.06
CA ARG A 120 -15.01 -27.41 -17.76
C ARG A 120 -15.41 -26.11 -17.07
N ASN A 121 -15.61 -26.18 -15.77
CA ASN A 121 -15.60 -24.99 -14.93
C ASN A 121 -14.15 -24.67 -14.54
N ARG A 122 -13.82 -23.39 -14.42
CA ARG A 122 -12.51 -22.90 -14.03
C ARG A 122 -12.65 -21.81 -12.98
N VAL A 123 -11.95 -21.98 -11.87
CA VAL A 123 -11.69 -20.96 -10.86
C VAL A 123 -10.25 -20.48 -11.04
N THR A 124 -10.09 -19.17 -11.25
CA THR A 124 -8.79 -18.51 -11.35
C THR A 124 -8.57 -17.67 -10.10
N LEU A 125 -7.45 -17.89 -9.40
CA LEU A 125 -7.04 -17.11 -8.23
C LEU A 125 -5.73 -16.36 -8.50
N ARG A 126 -5.70 -15.05 -8.21
CA ARG A 126 -4.48 -14.22 -8.23
C ARG A 126 -4.34 -13.42 -6.92
N PRO A 127 -3.19 -13.43 -6.25
CA PRO A 127 -3.00 -12.78 -4.95
C PRO A 127 -2.92 -11.25 -5.04
N HIS A 128 -3.14 -10.56 -3.93
CA HIS A 128 -3.00 -9.09 -3.79
C HIS A 128 -1.56 -8.59 -3.89
N ALA A 129 -0.60 -9.41 -3.47
CA ALA A 129 0.81 -9.09 -3.62
C ALA A 129 1.29 -9.49 -5.02
N VAL A 130 1.97 -8.56 -5.71
CA VAL A 130 2.90 -8.93 -6.79
C VAL A 130 3.92 -9.86 -6.15
N ILE A 131 3.81 -11.17 -6.37
CA ILE A 131 4.87 -12.09 -5.96
C ILE A 131 6.09 -11.66 -6.76
N LYS A 132 7.02 -11.00 -6.08
CA LYS A 132 8.25 -10.44 -6.64
C LYS A 132 8.85 -11.47 -7.58
N ALA A 133 9.10 -11.06 -8.83
CA ALA A 133 9.96 -11.83 -9.73
C ALA A 133 11.19 -12.31 -8.94
N LEU A 134 11.60 -13.57 -9.15
CA LEU A 134 12.73 -14.16 -8.44
C LEU A 134 13.90 -13.15 -8.40
N PRO A 135 14.48 -12.89 -7.22
CA PRO A 135 15.56 -11.92 -7.10
C PRO A 135 16.64 -12.20 -8.14
N VAL A 136 17.06 -11.16 -8.86
CA VAL A 136 18.07 -11.29 -9.91
C VAL A 136 19.44 -11.38 -9.24
N ILE A 137 20.18 -12.46 -9.52
CA ILE A 137 21.55 -12.62 -9.09
C ILE A 137 22.45 -12.41 -10.31
N ALA A 138 23.35 -11.43 -10.22
CA ALA A 138 24.41 -11.28 -11.21
C ALA A 138 25.60 -12.15 -10.81
N VAL A 139 26.04 -13.03 -11.71
CA VAL A 139 27.24 -13.87 -11.54
C VAL A 139 28.30 -13.42 -12.53
N ILE A 140 29.46 -12.99 -12.04
CA ILE A 140 30.55 -12.42 -12.85
C ILE A 140 31.81 -13.21 -12.53
N ASP A 141 32.28 -13.99 -13.49
CA ASP A 141 33.46 -14.86 -13.36
C ASP A 141 33.93 -15.15 -14.79
N ASP A 142 35.22 -15.16 -15.11
CA ASP A 142 35.72 -15.40 -16.47
C ASP A 142 35.87 -16.91 -16.80
N ASP A 143 35.86 -17.78 -15.79
CA ASP A 143 35.80 -19.23 -15.93
C ASP A 143 34.38 -19.70 -16.31
N LYS A 144 34.27 -20.22 -17.54
CA LYS A 144 33.02 -20.74 -18.09
C LYS A 144 32.43 -21.89 -17.26
N VAL A 145 33.27 -22.78 -16.73
CA VAL A 145 32.83 -23.93 -15.94
C VAL A 145 32.30 -23.45 -14.60
N MET A 146 33.01 -22.54 -13.93
CA MET A 146 32.56 -21.97 -12.67
C MET A 146 31.25 -21.19 -12.83
N ARG A 147 31.15 -20.31 -13.84
CA ARG A 147 29.88 -19.61 -14.16
C ARG A 147 28.72 -20.56 -14.37
N ALA A 148 28.92 -21.62 -15.15
CA ALA A 148 27.88 -22.61 -15.43
C ALA A 148 27.45 -23.35 -14.16
N LEU A 149 28.42 -23.72 -13.31
CA LEU A 149 28.17 -24.36 -12.03
C LEU A 149 27.37 -23.48 -11.07
N LEU A 150 27.80 -22.24 -10.87
CA LEU A 150 27.12 -21.27 -9.99
C LEU A 150 25.70 -20.97 -10.50
N THR A 151 25.55 -20.78 -11.81
CA THR A 151 24.24 -20.62 -12.44
C THR A 151 23.35 -21.83 -12.17
N ALA A 152 23.87 -23.04 -12.36
CA ALA A 152 23.12 -24.27 -12.09
C ALA A 152 22.71 -24.43 -10.62
N TYR A 153 23.56 -24.00 -9.69
CA TYR A 153 23.27 -24.02 -8.25
C TYR A 153 22.18 -23.02 -7.85
N LEU A 154 22.08 -21.87 -8.54
CA LEU A 154 21.21 -20.75 -8.18
C LEU A 154 19.89 -20.71 -8.96
N GLN A 155 19.85 -21.22 -10.19
CA GLN A 155 18.70 -21.09 -11.09
C GLN A 155 17.41 -21.76 -10.57
N GLU A 156 17.51 -22.76 -9.70
CA GLU A 156 16.35 -23.37 -9.03
C GLU A 156 15.67 -22.39 -8.06
N HIS A 157 16.41 -21.38 -7.60
CA HIS A 157 15.96 -20.46 -6.57
C HIS A 157 15.93 -18.98 -6.96
N TYR A 158 16.59 -18.60 -8.04
CA TYR A 158 16.80 -17.19 -8.38
C TYR A 158 16.82 -17.01 -9.89
N ARG A 159 16.54 -15.79 -10.36
CA ARG A 159 16.83 -15.44 -11.75
C ARG A 159 18.31 -15.12 -11.85
N VAL A 160 19.06 -15.89 -12.63
CA VAL A 160 20.51 -15.69 -12.74
C VAL A 160 20.86 -15.00 -14.05
N GLU A 161 21.60 -13.91 -13.96
CA GLU A 161 22.23 -13.24 -15.10
C GLU A 161 23.75 -13.44 -14.97
N SER A 162 24.36 -14.12 -15.94
CA SER A 162 25.79 -14.44 -15.89
C SER A 162 26.58 -13.65 -16.92
N TYR A 163 27.76 -13.17 -16.51
CA TYR A 163 28.62 -12.30 -17.30
C TYR A 163 30.03 -12.88 -17.29
N ALA A 164 30.58 -13.16 -18.48
CA ALA A 164 31.97 -13.59 -18.64
C ALA A 164 32.94 -12.41 -18.64
N ASP A 165 32.45 -11.24 -19.08
CA ASP A 165 33.19 -10.01 -19.22
C ASP A 165 32.68 -8.99 -18.18
N PRO A 166 33.53 -8.52 -17.26
CA PRO A 166 33.18 -7.49 -16.29
C PRO A 166 32.71 -6.17 -16.93
N ASP A 167 33.22 -5.79 -18.10
CA ASP A 167 32.81 -4.55 -18.79
C ASP A 167 31.37 -4.67 -19.32
N ALA A 168 30.98 -5.86 -19.80
CA ALA A 168 29.61 -6.15 -20.17
C ALA A 168 28.66 -6.06 -18.96
N ALA A 169 29.10 -6.53 -17.77
CA ALA A 169 28.33 -6.41 -16.55
C ALA A 169 28.12 -4.93 -16.17
N LEU A 170 29.17 -4.09 -16.22
CA LEU A 170 29.07 -2.66 -15.90
C LEU A 170 28.02 -1.92 -16.76
N GLN A 171 27.89 -2.28 -18.04
CA GLN A 171 26.92 -1.65 -18.95
C GLN A 171 25.47 -2.00 -18.62
N VAL A 172 25.21 -3.21 -18.13
CA VAL A 172 23.85 -3.72 -17.87
C VAL A 172 23.42 -3.40 -16.44
N LEU A 173 24.28 -3.66 -15.44
CA LEU A 173 23.91 -3.58 -14.03
C LEU A 173 23.57 -2.15 -13.57
N GLY A 174 24.18 -1.11 -14.17
CA GLY A 174 23.79 0.28 -13.88
C GLY A 174 22.39 0.65 -14.39
N ARG A 175 21.91 -0.02 -15.45
CA ARG A 175 20.54 0.18 -15.98
C ARG A 175 19.52 -0.62 -15.19
N GLN A 176 19.85 -1.86 -14.87
CA GLN A 176 19.00 -2.80 -14.14
C GLN A 176 19.79 -3.40 -12.96
N PRO A 177 19.72 -2.78 -11.77
CA PRO A 177 20.47 -3.25 -10.63
C PRO A 177 19.93 -4.62 -10.15
N PRO A 178 20.80 -5.61 -9.93
CA PRO A 178 20.40 -6.92 -9.44
C PRO A 178 20.10 -6.87 -7.93
N ALA A 179 19.53 -7.95 -7.40
CA ALA A 179 19.33 -8.11 -5.97
C ALA A 179 20.65 -8.35 -5.22
N ILE A 180 21.63 -8.97 -5.88
CA ILE A 180 22.97 -9.24 -5.35
C ILE A 180 23.94 -9.52 -6.52
N VAL A 181 25.22 -9.17 -6.33
CA VAL A 181 26.31 -9.48 -7.26
C VAL A 181 27.25 -10.51 -6.62
N LEU A 182 27.54 -11.57 -7.36
CA LEU A 182 28.60 -12.54 -7.07
C LEU A 182 29.70 -12.32 -8.09
N SER A 183 30.90 -11.98 -7.64
CA SER A 183 32.03 -11.72 -8.55
C SER A 183 33.25 -12.51 -8.14
N ASP A 184 33.94 -13.11 -9.10
CA ASP A 184 35.32 -13.52 -8.90
C ASP A 184 36.20 -12.29 -8.63
N ILE A 185 37.24 -12.50 -7.84
CA ILE A 185 38.27 -11.49 -7.59
C ILE A 185 39.26 -11.49 -8.75
N GLU A 186 39.71 -12.66 -9.16
CA GLU A 186 40.75 -12.84 -10.16
C GLU A 186 40.08 -13.05 -11.53
N MET A 187 39.99 -11.98 -12.32
CA MET A 187 39.43 -12.03 -13.67
C MET A 187 40.38 -11.37 -14.66
N GLU A 188 40.38 -11.84 -15.90
CA GLU A 188 41.09 -11.18 -16.99
C GLU A 188 40.53 -9.76 -17.25
N GLY A 189 41.42 -8.79 -17.44
CA GLY A 189 41.04 -7.38 -17.65
C GLY A 189 40.93 -6.62 -16.33
N ILE A 190 39.71 -6.44 -15.82
CA ILE A 190 39.48 -5.76 -14.54
C ILE A 190 39.24 -6.77 -13.42
N ASP A 191 39.95 -6.59 -12.31
CA ASP A 191 39.75 -7.43 -11.12
C ASP A 191 38.40 -7.11 -10.44
N GLY A 192 37.92 -8.05 -9.63
CA GLY A 192 36.63 -7.90 -8.94
C GLY A 192 36.58 -6.68 -8.02
N PHE A 193 37.73 -6.25 -7.47
CA PHE A 193 37.83 -5.05 -6.66
C PHE A 193 37.58 -3.77 -7.47
N ALA A 194 38.20 -3.66 -8.64
CA ALA A 194 38.00 -2.55 -9.57
C ALA A 194 36.55 -2.52 -10.07
N LEU A 195 35.97 -3.68 -10.39
CA LEU A 195 34.56 -3.80 -10.76
C LEU A 195 33.64 -3.24 -9.68
N ARG A 196 33.81 -3.64 -8.41
CA ARG A 196 33.02 -3.09 -7.29
C ARG A 196 33.17 -1.58 -7.16
N GLN A 197 34.40 -1.06 -7.25
CA GLN A 197 34.64 0.39 -7.18
C GLN A 197 33.95 1.16 -8.31
N GLN A 198 33.93 0.59 -9.53
CA GLN A 198 33.24 1.20 -10.66
C GLN A 198 31.73 1.16 -10.48
N LEU A 199 31.16 0.03 -10.03
CA LEU A 199 29.73 -0.06 -9.73
C LEU A 199 29.32 0.94 -8.64
N MET A 200 30.13 1.14 -7.59
CA MET A 200 29.84 2.10 -6.52
C MET A 200 29.78 3.57 -6.97
N LYS A 201 30.29 3.91 -8.17
CA LYS A 201 30.12 5.24 -8.75
C LYS A 201 28.67 5.52 -9.15
N ASP A 202 27.89 4.48 -9.48
CA ASP A 202 26.46 4.59 -9.76
C ASP A 202 25.65 4.60 -8.45
N PRO A 203 24.85 5.66 -8.17
CA PRO A 203 23.99 5.71 -7.00
C PRO A 203 23.05 4.50 -6.85
N LYS A 204 22.59 3.90 -7.96
CA LYS A 204 21.67 2.75 -7.94
C LYS A 204 22.34 1.47 -7.43
N MET A 205 23.66 1.35 -7.58
CA MET A 205 24.43 0.17 -7.20
C MET A 205 25.00 0.25 -5.78
N LYS A 206 25.03 1.44 -5.15
CA LYS A 206 25.58 1.62 -3.79
C LYS A 206 24.92 0.74 -2.72
N GLY A 207 23.63 0.46 -2.88
CA GLY A 207 22.84 -0.37 -1.96
C GLY A 207 22.69 -1.83 -2.42
N VAL A 208 23.39 -2.24 -3.49
CA VAL A 208 23.36 -3.62 -3.99
C VAL A 208 24.41 -4.44 -3.24
N PRO A 209 23.99 -5.52 -2.55
CA PRO A 209 24.91 -6.41 -1.86
C PRO A 209 25.88 -7.09 -2.82
N PHE A 210 27.07 -7.38 -2.33
CA PHE A 210 28.16 -7.92 -3.14
C PHE A 210 28.93 -8.99 -2.38
N ILE A 211 29.09 -10.16 -3.01
CA ILE A 211 29.86 -11.28 -2.49
C ILE A 211 31.03 -11.55 -3.43
N PHE A 212 32.23 -11.64 -2.85
CA PHE A 212 33.41 -12.06 -3.60
C PHE A 212 33.58 -13.57 -3.60
N LEU A 213 34.01 -14.11 -4.73
CA LEU A 213 34.46 -15.48 -4.89
C LEU A 213 36.00 -15.44 -4.95
N THR A 214 36.68 -16.24 -4.14
CA THR A 214 38.16 -16.19 -4.05
C THR A 214 38.78 -17.58 -4.03
N GLY A 215 39.92 -17.75 -4.70
CA GLY A 215 40.75 -18.95 -4.60
C GLY A 215 41.62 -18.99 -3.34
N HIS A 216 41.77 -17.87 -2.62
CA HIS A 216 42.76 -17.71 -1.55
C HIS A 216 42.14 -17.13 -0.26
N GLN A 217 42.65 -17.59 0.90
CA GLN A 217 42.29 -17.11 2.25
C GLN A 217 43.38 -16.18 2.83
N ASP A 218 43.95 -15.29 2.05
CA ASP A 218 45.01 -14.41 2.52
C ASP A 218 44.46 -13.15 3.23
N GLN A 219 45.16 -12.70 4.28
CA GLN A 219 44.77 -11.55 5.12
C GLN A 219 44.70 -10.22 4.32
N TRP A 220 45.38 -10.15 3.17
CA TRP A 220 45.40 -8.98 2.29
C TRP A 220 44.03 -8.78 1.61
N THR A 221 43.44 -9.87 1.13
CA THR A 221 42.08 -9.90 0.56
C THR A 221 41.03 -9.46 1.58
N GLN A 222 41.16 -9.89 2.85
CA GLN A 222 40.23 -9.50 3.92
C GLN A 222 40.32 -8.01 4.30
N SER A 223 41.53 -7.45 4.34
CA SER A 223 41.74 -6.03 4.69
C SER A 223 41.21 -5.08 3.62
N ARG A 224 41.45 -5.40 2.33
CA ARG A 224 40.96 -4.62 1.18
C ARG A 224 39.45 -4.75 1.03
N ALA A 225 38.89 -5.91 1.40
CA ALA A 225 37.47 -6.14 1.41
C ALA A 225 36.73 -5.27 2.45
N GLY A 226 37.24 -5.18 3.67
CA GLY A 226 36.65 -4.33 4.71
C GLY A 226 36.50 -2.86 4.29
N ALA A 227 37.42 -2.33 3.47
CA ALA A 227 37.40 -0.95 2.99
C ALA A 227 36.32 -0.67 1.92
N LEU A 228 35.78 -1.69 1.25
CA LEU A 228 34.79 -1.55 0.17
C LEU A 228 33.36 -1.91 0.59
N GLY A 229 33.14 -2.19 1.88
CA GLY A 229 31.81 -2.50 2.42
C GLY A 229 31.19 -3.72 1.76
N ILE A 230 31.95 -4.82 1.69
CA ILE A 230 31.50 -6.10 1.14
C ILE A 230 30.64 -6.83 2.15
N ASP A 231 29.63 -7.53 1.65
CA ASP A 231 28.65 -8.23 2.48
C ASP A 231 29.09 -9.65 2.86
N ASP A 232 29.87 -10.31 1.99
CA ASP A 232 30.43 -11.65 2.24
C ASP A 232 31.58 -12.04 1.28
N PHE A 233 32.26 -13.14 1.59
CA PHE A 233 33.17 -13.82 0.65
C PHE A 233 33.03 -15.34 0.71
N LEU A 234 33.16 -16.00 -0.44
CA LEU A 234 33.13 -17.45 -0.58
C LEU A 234 34.47 -17.95 -1.14
N VAL A 235 35.05 -18.95 -0.49
CA VAL A 235 36.34 -19.53 -0.87
C VAL A 235 36.09 -20.74 -1.78
N LYS A 236 36.77 -20.77 -2.93
CA LYS A 236 36.74 -21.89 -3.88
C LYS A 236 37.49 -23.10 -3.26
N PRO A 237 36.98 -24.35 -3.38
CA PRO A 237 35.80 -24.77 -4.15
C PRO A 237 34.47 -24.47 -3.44
N ILE A 238 33.52 -23.90 -4.17
CA ILE A 238 32.22 -23.47 -3.63
C ILE A 238 31.22 -24.63 -3.74
N THR A 239 30.61 -25.01 -2.62
CA THR A 239 29.52 -26.01 -2.62
C THR A 239 28.16 -25.34 -2.87
N LYS A 240 27.18 -26.08 -3.41
CA LYS A 240 25.80 -25.59 -3.60
C LYS A 240 25.20 -25.07 -2.30
N GLN A 241 25.45 -25.77 -1.19
CA GLN A 241 24.90 -25.41 0.11
C GLN A 241 25.49 -24.10 0.63
N ASP A 242 26.82 -23.93 0.57
CA ASP A 242 27.48 -22.71 1.06
C ASP A 242 27.06 -21.49 0.25
N LEU A 243 26.94 -21.65 -1.08
CA LEU A 243 26.47 -20.60 -1.98
C LEU A 243 25.04 -20.14 -1.63
N LEU A 244 24.11 -21.08 -1.52
CA LEU A 244 22.70 -20.77 -1.21
C LEU A 244 22.55 -20.12 0.17
N MET A 245 23.28 -20.62 1.18
CA MET A 245 23.25 -20.03 2.52
C MET A 245 23.80 -18.61 2.53
N ALA A 246 24.93 -18.35 1.86
CA ALA A 246 25.53 -17.01 1.80
C ALA A 246 24.61 -16.02 1.08
N VAL A 247 24.12 -16.38 -0.11
CA VAL A 247 23.20 -15.55 -0.90
C VAL A 247 21.92 -15.25 -0.10
N SER A 248 21.28 -16.27 0.48
CA SER A 248 20.06 -16.10 1.26
C SER A 248 20.28 -15.17 2.45
N ARG A 249 21.35 -15.39 3.23
CA ARG A 249 21.70 -14.59 4.40
C ARG A 249 21.94 -13.12 4.04
N VAL A 250 22.69 -12.86 2.98
CA VAL A 250 23.00 -11.48 2.53
C VAL A 250 21.76 -10.78 2.01
N LEU A 251 20.93 -11.47 1.21
CA LEU A 251 19.67 -10.91 0.71
C LEU A 251 18.70 -10.59 1.85
N GLN A 252 18.52 -11.49 2.81
CA GLN A 252 17.66 -11.26 3.97
C GLN A 252 18.12 -10.05 4.79
N ARG A 253 19.43 -9.93 5.06
CA ARG A 253 19.98 -8.79 5.79
C ARG A 253 19.78 -7.47 5.03
N SER A 254 20.01 -7.46 3.72
CA SER A 254 19.80 -6.27 2.87
C SER A 254 18.33 -5.82 2.90
N LEU A 255 17.40 -6.77 2.80
CA LEU A 255 15.97 -6.49 2.89
C LEU A 255 15.57 -5.96 4.27
N GLN A 256 16.09 -6.56 5.34
CA GLN A 256 15.84 -6.11 6.70
C GLN A 256 16.33 -4.67 6.95
N LEU A 257 17.54 -4.33 6.48
CA LEU A 257 18.09 -2.97 6.61
C LEU A 257 17.26 -1.95 5.82
N LYS A 258 16.81 -2.31 4.61
CA LYS A 258 15.91 -1.46 3.81
C LYS A 258 14.56 -1.26 4.51
N SER A 259 13.99 -2.30 5.11
CA SER A 259 12.74 -2.20 5.88
C SER A 259 12.90 -1.32 7.11
N GLN A 260 13.95 -1.54 7.91
CA GLN A 260 14.20 -0.78 9.13
C GLN A 260 14.42 0.70 8.86
N TRP A 261 15.17 1.05 7.81
CA TRP A 261 15.32 2.45 7.41
C TRP A 261 14.03 3.05 6.88
N GLY A 262 13.25 2.30 6.08
CA GLY A 262 11.92 2.71 5.65
C GLY A 262 11.01 3.02 6.83
N GLU A 263 10.92 2.10 7.79
CA GLU A 263 10.12 2.24 9.02
C GLU A 263 10.59 3.40 9.91
N GLN A 264 11.89 3.60 10.07
CA GLN A 264 12.42 4.71 10.88
C GLN A 264 12.18 6.08 10.22
N LEU A 265 12.32 6.18 8.90
CA LEU A 265 11.99 7.40 8.17
C LEU A 265 10.49 7.66 8.27
N ASP A 266 9.67 6.62 8.07
CA ASP A 266 8.22 6.68 8.18
C ASP A 266 7.79 7.15 9.56
N GLN A 267 8.30 6.59 10.65
CA GLN A 267 7.91 6.99 12.01
C GLN A 267 8.20 8.48 12.30
N ARG A 268 9.34 9.01 11.82
CA ARG A 268 9.71 10.41 12.01
C ARG A 268 8.91 11.36 11.11
N MET A 269 8.63 10.99 9.87
CA MET A 269 7.81 11.80 8.96
C MET A 269 6.33 11.79 9.38
N THR A 270 5.83 10.63 9.80
CA THR A 270 4.43 10.39 10.21
C THR A 270 4.04 11.17 11.46
N SER A 271 4.89 11.17 12.49
CA SER A 271 4.55 11.80 13.77
C SER A 271 4.45 13.33 13.70
N ALA A 272 5.13 13.97 12.74
CA ALA A 272 5.22 15.42 12.63
C ALA A 272 4.02 16.09 11.91
N LEU A 273 3.21 15.32 11.18
CA LEU A 273 2.03 15.83 10.46
C LEU A 273 0.71 15.14 10.77
N ARG A 274 0.71 14.15 11.67
CA ARG A 274 -0.53 13.59 12.20
C ARG A 274 -1.49 14.73 12.56
N PRO A 275 -2.72 14.75 12.02
CA PRO A 275 -3.67 15.80 12.34
C PRO A 275 -3.88 15.84 13.86
N LEU A 276 -3.54 16.98 14.47
CA LEU A 276 -3.61 17.18 15.91
C LEU A 276 -4.15 18.57 16.18
N LEU A 277 -5.11 18.66 17.09
CA LEU A 277 -5.55 19.94 17.62
C LEU A 277 -4.55 20.43 18.68
N PRO A 278 -4.09 21.69 18.61
CA PRO A 278 -3.18 22.23 19.63
C PRO A 278 -3.87 22.47 20.98
N ALA A 279 -5.20 22.56 20.98
CA ALA A 279 -6.03 22.72 22.17
C ALA A 279 -7.43 22.17 21.90
N THR A 280 -8.18 21.85 22.96
CA THR A 280 -9.59 21.41 22.89
C THR A 280 -10.56 22.54 22.51
N SER A 281 -10.08 23.78 22.48
CA SER A 281 -10.82 24.91 21.95
C SER A 281 -9.89 25.92 21.26
N ILE A 282 -10.41 26.61 20.24
CA ILE A 282 -9.73 27.69 19.54
C ILE A 282 -10.69 28.86 19.44
N ASN A 283 -10.25 30.05 19.84
CA ASN A 283 -11.10 31.25 19.91
C ASN A 283 -12.44 31.02 20.66
N GLY A 284 -12.42 30.20 21.71
CA GLY A 284 -13.60 29.82 22.49
C GLY A 284 -14.47 28.71 21.89
N TYR A 285 -14.25 28.31 20.63
CA TYR A 285 -15.00 27.23 20.00
C TYR A 285 -14.48 25.88 20.48
N PRO A 286 -15.31 25.03 21.11
CA PRO A 286 -14.94 23.65 21.41
C PRO A 286 -14.76 22.86 20.12
N LEU A 287 -13.73 22.03 20.09
CA LEU A 287 -13.31 21.26 18.91
C LEU A 287 -13.04 19.81 19.30
N ALA A 288 -13.44 18.88 18.42
CA ALA A 288 -13.06 17.49 18.51
C ALA A 288 -12.57 16.98 17.16
N LEU A 289 -11.46 16.24 17.18
CA LEU A 289 -10.81 15.68 15.99
C LEU A 289 -10.69 14.18 16.16
N GLN A 290 -11.03 13.42 15.12
CA GLN A 290 -10.71 12.00 15.02
C GLN A 290 -10.07 11.72 13.67
N THR A 291 -9.05 10.87 13.70
CA THR A 291 -8.32 10.45 12.51
C THR A 291 -8.18 8.94 12.48
N ARG A 292 -8.26 8.33 11.30
CA ARG A 292 -7.86 6.95 11.00
C ARG A 292 -6.96 7.03 9.79
N ALA A 293 -5.76 6.46 9.90
CA ALA A 293 -4.87 6.39 8.77
C ALA A 293 -4.96 4.98 8.17
N ALA A 294 -5.12 4.87 6.86
CA ALA A 294 -5.14 3.59 6.13
C ALA A 294 -3.79 2.88 6.21
N THR A 295 -2.69 3.66 6.26
CA THR A 295 -1.33 3.18 6.52
C THR A 295 -0.64 4.02 7.60
N VAL A 296 0.60 3.69 7.98
CA VAL A 296 1.37 4.50 8.93
C VAL A 296 1.67 5.88 8.32
N GLY A 297 0.81 6.87 8.57
CA GLY A 297 1.14 8.29 8.44
C GLY A 297 0.49 9.13 7.35
N GLY A 298 -0.39 8.55 6.52
CA GLY A 298 -1.44 9.22 5.76
C GLY A 298 -1.13 10.44 4.86
N GLY A 299 -2.06 10.76 3.95
CA GLY A 299 -2.13 11.99 3.17
C GLY A 299 -2.88 13.13 3.89
N ASP A 300 -3.70 12.78 4.89
CA ASP A 300 -4.46 13.74 5.68
C ASP A 300 -3.60 14.59 6.63
N PHE A 301 -3.80 15.90 6.62
CA PHE A 301 -3.16 16.83 7.57
C PHE A 301 -4.14 17.89 8.09
N LEU A 302 -3.91 18.33 9.33
CA LEU A 302 -4.57 19.50 9.92
C LEU A 302 -3.50 20.51 10.36
N LEU A 303 -3.61 21.72 9.83
CA LEU A 303 -2.84 22.87 10.29
C LEU A 303 -3.73 23.83 11.07
N VAL A 304 -3.19 24.34 12.17
CA VAL A 304 -3.84 25.36 12.99
C VAL A 304 -2.89 26.52 13.18
N LYS A 305 -3.34 27.72 12.84
CA LYS A 305 -2.62 28.97 13.11
C LYS A 305 -3.59 30.06 13.54
N ASP A 306 -3.41 30.53 14.77
CA ASP A 306 -4.26 31.53 15.40
C ASP A 306 -5.74 31.09 15.40
N ARG A 307 -6.57 31.70 14.54
CA ARG A 307 -8.01 31.40 14.37
C ARG A 307 -8.31 30.61 13.09
N VAL A 308 -7.29 30.26 12.31
CA VAL A 308 -7.44 29.58 11.02
C VAL A 308 -7.07 28.11 11.18
N LEU A 309 -7.98 27.24 10.72
CA LEU A 309 -7.78 25.79 10.62
C LEU A 309 -7.76 25.42 9.14
N TRP A 310 -6.84 24.55 8.77
CA TRP A 310 -6.66 24.10 7.40
C TRP A 310 -6.60 22.59 7.37
N LEU A 311 -7.64 21.96 6.83
CA LEU A 311 -7.72 20.52 6.64
C LEU A 311 -7.36 20.22 5.19
N GLY A 312 -6.46 19.27 4.96
CA GLY A 312 -6.06 18.87 3.63
C GLY A 312 -5.84 17.39 3.54
N ASP A 313 -6.02 16.87 2.34
CA ASP A 313 -5.98 15.46 2.00
C ASP A 313 -5.29 15.34 0.64
N VAL A 314 -4.12 14.71 0.66
CA VAL A 314 -3.26 14.53 -0.49
C VAL A 314 -3.57 13.18 -1.13
N MET A 315 -3.77 13.18 -2.44
CA MET A 315 -4.07 11.96 -3.19
C MET A 315 -3.02 10.87 -2.92
N GLY A 316 -3.52 9.70 -2.51
CA GLY A 316 -2.71 8.53 -2.18
C GLY A 316 -2.43 8.40 -0.68
N HIS A 317 -1.95 7.24 -0.26
CA HIS A 317 -1.79 6.91 1.16
C HIS A 317 -0.39 6.36 1.50
N ASP A 318 0.58 6.50 0.60
CA ASP A 318 1.92 5.93 0.70
C ASP A 318 2.98 6.98 1.12
N ALA A 319 4.27 6.60 1.05
CA ALA A 319 5.35 7.51 1.43
C ALA A 319 5.44 8.77 0.54
N GLU A 320 4.93 8.71 -0.70
CA GLU A 320 4.89 9.85 -1.62
C GLU A 320 3.82 10.85 -1.18
N ALA A 321 2.60 10.38 -0.87
CA ALA A 321 1.55 11.22 -0.31
C ALA A 321 1.99 11.95 0.97
N LYS A 322 2.69 11.24 1.88
CA LYS A 322 3.26 11.85 3.10
C LYS A 322 4.25 12.97 2.80
N PHE A 323 5.15 12.77 1.84
CA PHE A 323 6.11 13.79 1.44
C PHE A 323 5.40 15.07 0.96
N PHE A 324 4.37 14.90 0.13
CA PHE A 324 3.60 16.03 -0.37
C PHE A 324 2.74 16.70 0.71
N ALA A 325 2.20 15.95 1.68
CA ALA A 325 1.56 16.54 2.85
C ALA A 325 2.53 17.48 3.60
N HIS A 326 3.82 17.12 3.70
CA HIS A 326 4.88 18.00 4.24
C HIS A 326 5.17 19.22 3.36
N ALA A 327 5.24 19.05 2.05
CA ALA A 327 5.45 20.16 1.12
C ALA A 327 4.31 21.20 1.24
N TYR A 328 3.06 20.72 1.20
CA TYR A 328 1.87 21.54 1.37
C TYR A 328 1.83 22.19 2.75
N ALA A 329 2.08 21.43 3.81
CA ALA A 329 2.03 21.97 5.16
C ALA A 329 3.09 23.07 5.39
N GLY A 330 4.30 22.90 4.84
CA GLY A 330 5.35 23.91 4.86
C GLY A 330 4.94 25.20 4.13
N TYR A 331 4.41 25.06 2.92
CA TYR A 331 3.90 26.19 2.13
C TYR A 331 2.79 26.94 2.87
N LEU A 332 1.80 26.21 3.39
CA LEU A 332 0.66 26.78 4.12
C LEU A 332 1.07 27.47 5.42
N ARG A 333 2.02 26.91 6.19
CA ARG A 333 2.59 27.58 7.37
C ARG A 333 3.25 28.91 7.00
N GLY A 334 3.99 28.94 5.90
CA GLY A 334 4.56 30.17 5.35
C GLY A 334 3.48 31.19 4.99
N LEU A 335 2.46 30.74 4.24
CA LEU A 335 1.32 31.56 3.81
C LEU A 335 0.57 32.17 5.01
N LEU A 336 0.30 31.38 6.04
CA LEU A 336 -0.44 31.83 7.23
C LEU A 336 0.38 32.75 8.16
N THR A 337 1.71 32.73 8.03
CA THR A 337 2.61 33.59 8.82
C THR A 337 2.82 34.96 8.16
N ALA A 338 2.53 35.10 6.88
CA ALA A 338 2.70 36.37 6.18
C ALA A 338 1.75 37.46 6.71
N HIS A 339 2.31 38.59 7.14
CA HIS A 339 1.59 39.62 7.91
C HIS A 339 0.63 40.49 7.09
N ASP A 340 0.87 40.67 5.78
CA ASP A 340 0.10 41.57 4.92
C ASP A 340 -1.03 40.86 4.13
N LEU A 341 -1.32 39.61 4.48
CA LEU A 341 -2.29 38.79 3.77
C LEU A 341 -3.66 38.83 4.44
N GLU A 342 -4.67 39.22 3.67
CA GLU A 342 -6.07 39.06 4.05
C GLU A 342 -6.37 37.57 4.25
N ARG A 343 -6.78 37.20 5.48
CA ARG A 343 -6.98 35.80 5.89
C ARG A 343 -8.35 35.23 5.51
N ALA A 344 -9.02 35.83 4.52
CA ALA A 344 -10.29 35.33 4.03
C ALA A 344 -10.11 33.93 3.40
N PRO A 345 -10.89 32.90 3.78
CA PRO A 345 -10.66 31.52 3.33
C PRO A 345 -10.55 31.34 1.82
N ALA A 346 -11.42 31.97 1.02
CA ALA A 346 -11.38 31.85 -0.43
C ALA A 346 -10.13 32.50 -1.04
N ARG A 347 -9.66 33.62 -0.46
CA ARG A 347 -8.45 34.29 -0.92
C ARG A 347 -7.22 33.42 -0.68
N LEU A 348 -7.14 32.82 0.51
CA LEU A 348 -6.06 31.89 0.87
C LEU A 348 -6.04 30.67 -0.06
N LEU A 349 -7.20 30.08 -0.37
CA LEU A 349 -7.30 28.99 -1.35
C LEU A 349 -6.92 29.42 -2.77
N THR A 350 -7.25 30.64 -3.18
CA THR A 350 -6.85 31.18 -4.49
C THR A 350 -5.32 31.27 -4.60
N ILE A 351 -4.66 31.74 -3.54
CA ILE A 351 -3.19 31.82 -3.48
C ILE A 351 -2.56 30.43 -3.51
N LEU A 352 -3.08 29.49 -2.71
CA LEU A 352 -2.65 28.09 -2.76
C LEU A 352 -2.78 27.52 -4.17
N SER A 353 -3.96 27.62 -4.77
CA SER A 353 -4.22 27.00 -6.07
C SER A 353 -3.35 27.58 -7.19
N ASN A 354 -3.11 28.89 -7.19
CA ASN A 354 -2.18 29.52 -8.14
C ASN A 354 -0.73 29.04 -7.94
N ALA A 355 -0.31 28.78 -6.70
CA ALA A 355 0.98 28.19 -6.42
C ALA A 355 1.04 26.73 -6.90
N VAL A 356 0.03 25.90 -6.61
CA VAL A 356 -0.05 24.52 -7.13
C VAL A 356 -0.02 24.47 -8.66
N HIS A 357 -0.68 25.43 -9.31
CA HIS A 357 -0.70 25.51 -10.78
C HIS A 357 0.67 25.83 -11.40
N SER A 358 1.49 26.62 -10.70
CA SER A 358 2.74 27.18 -11.26
C SER A 358 4.01 26.52 -10.73
N ASP A 359 3.94 25.87 -9.57
CA ASP A 359 5.07 25.21 -8.92
C ASP A 359 5.10 23.71 -9.28
N PRO A 360 6.16 23.21 -9.94
CA PRO A 360 6.24 21.80 -10.34
C PRO A 360 6.26 20.80 -9.18
N LEU A 361 6.70 21.21 -7.99
CA LEU A 361 6.70 20.34 -6.81
C LEU A 361 5.29 20.23 -6.26
N LEU A 362 4.62 21.36 -6.00
CA LEU A 362 3.26 21.33 -5.46
C LEU A 362 2.27 20.73 -6.45
N GLY A 363 2.41 21.01 -7.75
CA GLY A 363 1.55 20.48 -8.80
C GLY A 363 1.79 19.01 -9.16
N ALA A 364 2.75 18.33 -8.53
CA ALA A 364 3.06 16.93 -8.81
C ALA A 364 2.00 15.94 -8.30
N THR A 365 1.18 16.34 -7.32
CA THR A 365 0.07 15.53 -6.79
C THR A 365 -1.19 16.37 -6.57
N LEU A 366 -2.34 15.71 -6.57
CA LEU A 366 -3.63 16.34 -6.28
C LEU A 366 -3.84 16.51 -4.76
N LEU A 367 -4.55 17.56 -4.40
CA LEU A 367 -4.90 17.90 -3.02
C LEU A 367 -6.39 18.26 -2.98
N THR A 368 -7.15 17.66 -2.06
CA THR A 368 -8.43 18.23 -1.63
C THR A 368 -8.20 18.99 -0.33
N THR A 369 -8.81 20.16 -0.17
CA THR A 369 -8.54 20.97 1.03
C THR A 369 -9.65 21.95 1.39
N LEU A 370 -9.69 22.29 2.67
CA LEU A 370 -10.66 23.17 3.30
C LEU A 370 -9.94 24.15 4.23
N CYS A 371 -10.20 25.44 4.04
CA CYS A 371 -9.74 26.50 4.93
C CYS A 371 -10.92 27.01 5.77
N ILE A 372 -10.77 27.06 7.08
CA ILE A 372 -11.77 27.49 8.07
C ILE A 372 -11.20 28.66 8.88
N GLU A 373 -11.98 29.70 9.10
CA GLU A 373 -11.65 30.82 9.99
C GLU A 373 -12.72 30.92 11.09
N LEU A 374 -12.26 31.00 12.34
CA LEU A 374 -13.08 31.09 13.55
C LEU A 374 -13.12 32.53 14.05
N GLY A 375 -14.13 33.27 13.58
CA GLY A 375 -14.40 34.64 14.00
C GLY A 375 -15.07 34.74 15.37
N ASP A 376 -15.47 35.94 15.77
CA ASP A 376 -16.07 36.21 17.07
C ASP A 376 -17.59 35.95 17.09
N GLU A 377 -18.18 35.87 18.30
CA GLU A 377 -19.62 35.74 18.55
C GLU A 377 -20.32 34.52 17.91
N GLY A 378 -19.58 33.49 17.49
CA GLY A 378 -20.12 32.33 16.76
C GLY A 378 -20.00 32.40 15.25
N ARG A 379 -19.33 33.43 14.71
CA ARG A 379 -19.10 33.55 13.27
C ARG A 379 -18.02 32.57 12.82
N VAL A 380 -18.39 31.66 11.92
CA VAL A 380 -17.48 30.71 11.26
C VAL A 380 -17.49 30.96 9.77
N GLN A 381 -16.32 31.09 9.16
CA GLN A 381 -16.16 31.20 7.72
C GLN A 381 -15.36 30.02 7.17
N TRP A 382 -15.67 29.55 5.96
CA TRP A 382 -14.88 28.50 5.33
C TRP A 382 -14.93 28.60 3.81
N ALA A 383 -13.94 28.03 3.15
CA ALA A 383 -13.93 27.78 1.71
C ALA A 383 -13.33 26.40 1.45
N SER A 384 -13.85 25.70 0.44
CA SER A 384 -13.42 24.34 0.06
C SER A 384 -12.87 24.34 -1.36
N ALA A 385 -11.85 23.51 -1.60
CA ALA A 385 -11.28 23.17 -2.90
C ALA A 385 -11.24 21.65 -3.05
N GLY A 386 -12.19 21.06 -3.80
CA GLY A 386 -12.35 19.61 -3.94
C GLY A 386 -12.86 18.88 -2.70
N HIS A 387 -12.70 19.45 -1.51
CA HIS A 387 -13.06 18.84 -0.24
C HIS A 387 -14.59 18.73 -0.03
N PRO A 388 -15.10 17.68 0.62
CA PRO A 388 -16.52 17.54 0.95
C PRO A 388 -17.09 18.78 1.66
N ALA A 389 -18.32 19.14 1.32
CA ALA A 389 -19.00 20.28 1.94
C ALA A 389 -19.48 19.89 3.35
N PRO A 390 -19.33 20.78 4.34
CA PRO A 390 -19.63 20.45 5.74
C PRO A 390 -21.11 20.21 6.01
N TRP A 391 -21.37 19.51 7.11
CA TRP A 391 -22.69 19.32 7.66
C TRP A 391 -22.92 20.22 8.87
N LEU A 392 -24.04 20.92 8.84
CA LEU A 392 -24.61 21.55 10.01
C LEU A 392 -25.47 20.53 10.76
N ILE A 393 -25.14 20.32 12.02
CA ILE A 393 -25.90 19.53 12.97
C ILE A 393 -26.65 20.51 13.88
N GLY A 394 -27.97 20.54 13.77
CA GLY A 394 -28.86 21.35 14.59
C GLY A 394 -29.81 20.50 15.43
N PRO A 395 -30.78 21.13 16.15
CA PRO A 395 -31.77 20.41 16.93
C PRO A 395 -32.64 19.53 16.04
N GLY A 396 -32.35 18.23 16.00
CA GLY A 396 -33.13 17.23 15.25
C GLY A 396 -32.94 17.23 13.73
N SER A 397 -31.98 17.95 13.17
CA SER A 397 -31.70 17.88 11.72
C SER A 397 -30.20 18.01 11.40
N VAL A 398 -29.78 17.32 10.34
CA VAL A 398 -28.43 17.40 9.76
C VAL A 398 -28.56 17.77 8.29
N ARG A 399 -27.91 18.86 7.88
CA ARG A 399 -27.95 19.32 6.49
C ARG A 399 -26.59 19.79 6.01
N GLN A 400 -26.29 19.54 4.74
CA GLN A 400 -25.10 20.08 4.09
C GLN A 400 -25.21 21.61 3.96
N VAL A 401 -24.09 22.30 4.17
CA VAL A 401 -24.01 23.76 4.07
C VAL A 401 -22.79 24.18 3.25
N GLY A 402 -23.00 25.13 2.34
CA GLY A 402 -21.97 25.60 1.42
C GLY A 402 -21.80 24.73 0.18
N VAL A 403 -20.78 25.05 -0.61
CA VAL A 403 -20.45 24.38 -1.88
C VAL A 403 -18.98 23.99 -1.90
N THR A 404 -18.66 22.90 -2.62
CA THR A 404 -17.29 22.47 -2.89
C THR A 404 -16.75 23.25 -4.09
N GLY A 405 -15.56 23.86 -3.93
CA GLY A 405 -14.86 24.54 -5.02
C GLY A 405 -14.07 23.57 -5.92
N PRO A 406 -13.47 24.06 -7.01
CA PRO A 406 -12.63 23.24 -7.89
C PRO A 406 -11.39 22.70 -7.16
N LEU A 407 -10.78 21.62 -7.67
CA LEU A 407 -9.48 21.16 -7.17
C LEU A 407 -8.40 22.25 -7.37
N PRO A 408 -7.47 22.41 -6.41
CA PRO A 408 -6.30 23.26 -6.57
C PRO A 408 -5.47 22.90 -7.80
N GLY A 409 -4.85 23.88 -8.45
CA GLY A 409 -3.88 23.67 -9.52
C GLY A 409 -4.45 23.35 -10.91
N LEU A 410 -5.70 22.91 -11.03
CA LEU A 410 -6.29 22.51 -12.33
C LEU A 410 -6.37 23.64 -13.36
N ARG A 411 -6.49 24.89 -12.90
CA ARG A 411 -6.52 26.08 -13.76
C ARG A 411 -5.94 27.29 -13.04
N PRO A 412 -5.37 28.25 -13.77
CA PRO A 412 -4.97 29.53 -13.18
C PRO A 412 -6.21 30.32 -12.75
N ASP A 413 -6.07 31.09 -11.67
CA ASP A 413 -7.08 31.99 -11.11
C ASP A 413 -8.47 31.35 -10.88
N PRO A 414 -8.54 30.29 -10.06
CA PRO A 414 -9.82 29.66 -9.75
C PRO A 414 -10.69 30.57 -8.89
N HIS A 415 -12.00 30.51 -9.13
CA HIS A 415 -12.97 31.13 -8.25
C HIS A 415 -13.33 30.20 -7.08
N PHE A 416 -13.02 30.63 -5.86
CA PHE A 416 -13.47 30.03 -4.61
C PHE A 416 -14.47 30.94 -3.89
N VAL A 417 -15.42 30.34 -3.17
CA VAL A 417 -16.47 31.06 -2.43
C VAL A 417 -16.23 30.91 -0.93
N THR A 418 -16.16 32.03 -0.22
CA THR A 418 -16.20 32.03 1.24
C THR A 418 -17.64 31.89 1.70
N ASN A 419 -17.95 30.73 2.26
CA ASN A 419 -19.18 30.48 2.99
C ASN A 419 -19.03 31.05 4.41
N GLN A 420 -20.14 31.45 5.01
CA GLN A 420 -20.14 31.95 6.39
C GLN A 420 -21.41 31.55 7.11
N ARG A 421 -21.31 31.38 8.44
CA ARG A 421 -22.44 31.09 9.30
C ARG A 421 -22.24 31.66 10.70
N GLN A 422 -23.32 32.18 11.27
CA GLN A 422 -23.42 32.41 12.70
C GLN A 422 -23.93 31.13 13.38
N LEU A 423 -23.10 30.45 14.14
CA LEU A 423 -23.52 29.30 14.92
C LEU A 423 -24.32 29.75 16.14
N LYS A 424 -25.36 28.99 16.45
CA LYS A 424 -26.18 29.19 17.66
C LYS A 424 -25.80 28.17 18.73
N PRO A 425 -26.11 28.43 20.02
CA PRO A 425 -25.96 27.43 21.08
C PRO A 425 -26.63 26.10 20.69
N GLY A 426 -25.87 25.01 20.80
CA GLY A 426 -26.31 23.67 20.41
C GLY A 426 -26.12 23.31 18.93
N GLU A 427 -25.82 24.26 18.05
CA GLU A 427 -25.41 23.95 16.67
C GLU A 427 -23.94 23.52 16.61
N ARG A 428 -23.66 22.60 15.69
CA ARG A 428 -22.32 22.08 15.43
C ARG A 428 -22.06 22.03 13.92
N LEU A 429 -20.81 22.18 13.52
CA LEU A 429 -20.33 21.90 12.17
C LEU A 429 -19.46 20.65 12.19
N LEU A 430 -19.72 19.75 11.25
CA LEU A 430 -18.90 18.58 10.96
C LEU A 430 -18.20 18.80 9.61
N PHE A 431 -16.88 18.68 9.62
CA PHE A 431 -16.02 18.66 8.45
C PHE A 431 -15.33 17.29 8.38
N TRP A 432 -15.13 16.74 7.19
CA TRP A 432 -14.47 15.45 7.01
C TRP A 432 -13.79 15.33 5.65
N THR A 433 -12.71 14.56 5.58
CA THR A 433 -12.05 14.12 4.34
C THR A 433 -12.84 13.00 3.68
N ASP A 434 -12.68 12.80 2.38
CA ASP A 434 -13.56 11.93 1.60
C ASP A 434 -13.54 10.46 2.05
N GLY A 435 -12.43 9.98 2.62
CA GLY A 435 -12.31 8.64 3.19
C GLY A 435 -13.38 8.26 4.21
N LEU A 436 -14.10 9.21 4.85
CA LEU A 436 -15.25 8.89 5.72
C LEU A 436 -16.46 8.30 4.97
N LEU A 437 -16.66 8.70 3.72
CA LEU A 437 -17.83 8.33 2.89
C LEU A 437 -17.42 7.81 1.51
N ASP A 438 -16.15 7.45 1.33
CA ASP A 438 -15.67 6.88 0.08
C ASP A 438 -16.20 5.45 -0.06
N SER A 439 -17.00 5.22 -1.11
CA SER A 439 -17.66 3.94 -1.37
C SER A 439 -17.64 3.64 -2.87
N ARG A 440 -17.62 2.35 -3.23
CA ARG A 440 -17.47 1.92 -4.63
C ARG A 440 -18.75 2.10 -5.45
N ASP A 441 -19.90 2.21 -4.78
CA ASP A 441 -21.17 2.52 -5.42
C ASP A 441 -21.99 3.60 -4.69
N ALA A 442 -22.89 4.24 -5.44
CA ALA A 442 -23.69 5.37 -4.96
C ALA A 442 -24.81 4.98 -3.97
N THR A 443 -25.25 3.72 -3.97
CA THR A 443 -26.32 3.25 -3.09
C THR A 443 -25.77 3.04 -1.69
N GLU A 444 -24.61 2.41 -1.59
CA GLU A 444 -23.85 2.26 -0.34
C GLU A 444 -23.53 3.62 0.27
N ARG A 445 -23.04 4.57 -0.54
CA ARG A 445 -22.79 5.95 -0.09
C ARG A 445 -24.01 6.56 0.57
N GLN A 446 -25.17 6.46 -0.08
CA GLN A 446 -26.41 7.04 0.42
C GLN A 446 -26.82 6.40 1.76
N GLN A 447 -26.68 5.08 1.89
CA GLN A 447 -26.96 4.38 3.14
C GLN A 447 -26.03 4.82 4.28
N TRP A 448 -24.73 4.98 4.00
CA TRP A 448 -23.75 5.48 4.96
C TRP A 448 -24.07 6.91 5.38
N GLU A 449 -24.42 7.78 4.44
CA GLU A 449 -24.86 9.15 4.74
C GLU A 449 -26.09 9.18 5.66
N ASP A 450 -27.11 8.36 5.39
CA ASP A 450 -28.34 8.32 6.19
C ASP A 450 -28.09 7.82 7.62
N GLN A 451 -27.23 6.79 7.77
CA GLN A 451 -26.81 6.29 9.07
C GLN A 451 -25.97 7.32 9.84
N LEU A 452 -25.03 7.98 9.17
CA LEU A 452 -24.19 9.00 9.77
C LEU A 452 -25.00 10.22 10.22
N ARG A 453 -26.03 10.63 9.44
CA ARG A 453 -26.99 11.66 9.87
C ARG A 453 -27.70 11.27 11.16
N THR A 454 -28.16 10.03 11.25
CA THR A 454 -28.82 9.49 12.45
C THR A 454 -27.86 9.52 13.65
N LEU A 455 -26.60 9.13 13.43
CA LEU A 455 -25.56 9.13 14.46
C LEU A 455 -25.28 10.54 14.99
N CYS A 456 -25.15 11.52 14.09
CA CYS A 456 -24.92 12.93 14.42
C CYS A 456 -26.05 13.55 15.27
N LEU A 457 -27.28 13.03 15.16
CA LEU A 457 -28.43 13.49 15.94
C LEU A 457 -28.54 12.81 17.31
N THR A 458 -27.74 11.77 17.57
CA THR A 458 -27.81 11.09 18.85
C THR A 458 -27.21 11.98 19.95
N PRO A 459 -27.90 12.18 21.09
CA PRO A 459 -27.38 13.00 22.18
C PRO A 459 -26.09 12.39 22.74
N GLU A 460 -25.04 13.20 22.81
CA GLU A 460 -23.75 12.83 23.39
C GLU A 460 -23.32 13.89 24.41
N PRO A 461 -22.63 13.49 25.50
CA PRO A 461 -22.28 14.40 26.60
C PRO A 461 -21.17 15.40 26.22
N SER A 462 -20.41 15.13 25.16
CA SER A 462 -19.37 16.04 24.66
C SER A 462 -19.15 15.87 23.15
N LEU A 463 -18.46 16.84 22.54
CA LEU A 463 -18.06 16.76 21.13
C LEU A 463 -17.12 15.58 20.86
N GLU A 464 -16.20 15.32 21.77
CA GLU A 464 -15.22 14.23 21.67
C GLU A 464 -15.90 12.86 21.67
N ARG A 465 -16.96 12.69 22.48
CA ARG A 465 -17.77 11.47 22.48
C ARG A 465 -18.49 11.26 21.17
N LEU A 466 -19.08 12.32 20.60
CA LEU A 466 -19.70 12.23 19.28
C LEU A 466 -18.67 11.91 18.19
N ALA A 467 -17.53 12.60 18.19
CA ALA A 467 -16.44 12.35 17.26
C ALA A 467 -15.97 10.89 17.33
N GLN A 468 -15.71 10.38 18.54
CA GLN A 468 -15.28 9.01 18.77
C GLN A 468 -16.32 8.00 18.31
N ARG A 469 -17.61 8.29 18.54
CA ARG A 469 -18.70 7.42 18.12
C ARG A 469 -18.81 7.34 16.59
N ILE A 470 -18.64 8.46 15.88
CA ILE A 470 -18.55 8.47 14.42
C ILE A 470 -17.36 7.64 13.96
N ALA A 471 -16.19 7.84 14.58
CA ALA A 471 -14.99 7.12 14.20
C ALA A 471 -15.12 5.60 14.45
N ASN A 472 -15.74 5.18 15.56
CA ASN A 472 -16.00 3.77 15.82
C ASN A 472 -17.01 3.18 14.82
N TRP A 473 -18.07 3.93 14.49
CA TRP A 473 -19.04 3.52 13.48
C TRP A 473 -18.40 3.32 12.10
N PHE A 474 -17.41 4.16 11.77
CA PHE A 474 -16.57 4.01 10.58
C PHE A 474 -15.67 2.78 10.68
N ASP A 475 -14.97 2.59 11.80
CA ASP A 475 -14.09 1.43 12.05
C ASP A 475 -14.83 0.10 11.92
N GLU A 476 -16.08 0.03 12.43
CA GLU A 476 -16.96 -1.14 12.33
C GLU A 476 -17.40 -1.46 10.89
N ARG A 477 -17.34 -0.49 9.97
CA ARG A 477 -17.78 -0.65 8.57
C ARG A 477 -16.63 -0.75 7.59
N ALA A 478 -15.45 -0.28 7.97
CA ALA A 478 -14.24 -0.33 7.18
C ALA A 478 -13.51 -1.69 7.28
N GLU A 479 -14.21 -2.79 7.64
CA GLU A 479 -13.63 -4.10 7.99
C GLU A 479 -12.59 -4.60 6.96
N GLY A 480 -11.30 -4.47 7.29
CA GLY A 480 -10.19 -5.17 6.62
C GLY A 480 -9.13 -4.31 5.95
N ALA A 481 -9.44 -3.08 5.55
CA ALA A 481 -8.50 -2.01 5.18
C ALA A 481 -9.30 -0.75 4.86
N ALA A 482 -9.11 0.34 5.60
CA ALA A 482 -9.59 1.65 5.15
C ALA A 482 -9.00 1.90 3.74
N LEU A 483 -9.86 2.21 2.76
CA LEU A 483 -9.44 2.48 1.38
C LEU A 483 -8.61 3.77 1.29
N ASP A 484 -8.89 4.70 2.21
CA ASP A 484 -8.18 5.96 2.35
C ASP A 484 -8.17 6.42 3.81
N ASP A 485 -7.44 7.49 4.10
CA ASP A 485 -7.45 8.12 5.40
C ASP A 485 -8.79 8.80 5.70
N MET A 486 -9.21 8.73 6.96
CA MET A 486 -10.38 9.42 7.44
C MET A 486 -9.95 10.45 8.48
N THR A 487 -10.26 11.71 8.23
CA THR A 487 -10.17 12.79 9.22
C THR A 487 -11.53 13.45 9.36
N LEU A 488 -12.02 13.56 10.59
CA LEU A 488 -13.23 14.31 10.91
C LEU A 488 -12.95 15.35 11.99
N LEU A 489 -13.47 16.55 11.77
CA LEU A 489 -13.35 17.70 12.66
C LEU A 489 -14.75 18.20 13.00
N LEU A 490 -15.10 18.15 14.29
CA LEU A 490 -16.30 18.75 14.85
C LEU A 490 -15.98 20.07 15.53
N LEU A 491 -16.84 21.05 15.31
CA LEU A 491 -16.80 22.37 15.94
C LEU A 491 -18.19 22.70 16.50
N ALA A 492 -18.28 23.22 17.72
CA ALA A 492 -19.52 23.74 18.30
C ALA A 492 -19.44 25.23 18.61
N TYR A 493 -20.61 25.86 18.78
CA TYR A 493 -20.69 27.20 19.37
C TYR A 493 -20.15 27.19 20.83
N PRO A 494 -19.40 28.22 21.26
CA PRO A 494 -18.94 28.36 22.64
C PRO A 494 -20.11 28.35 23.63
N ALA A 495 -20.07 27.54 24.68
CA ALA A 495 -20.98 27.74 25.80
C ALA A 495 -20.61 29.07 26.48
N ALA A 496 -21.62 29.88 26.81
CA ALA A 496 -21.44 31.17 27.49
C ALA A 496 -20.83 31.02 28.88
#